data_AF-A0A2N2SQ64-F1
#
_entry.id   AF-A0A2N2SQ64-F1
#
_cell.length_a   1.000
_cell.length_b   1.000
_cell.length_c   1.000
_cell.angle_alpha   90.00
_cell.angle_beta   90.00
_cell.angle_gamma   90.00
#
_symmetry.space_group_name_H-M   'P 1'
#
loop_
_entity.id
_entity.type
_entity.pdbx_description
1 polymer ?
#
loop_
_entity_poly.entity_id
_entity_poly.type
_entity_poly.pdbx_seq_one_letter_code
_entity_poly.pdbx_strand_id
1 'polypeptide(L)' 'YPDMFAAADLMVLSKVDLLPYLKFDLARVLDYAYRVNPRLVMLPLSATSGEGFDDWLAWIRSGLARTGASCKPSTECMS' A
#
# COMPACT_ATOMS: atom_id res chain seq x y z
N TYR A 1 8.43 15.45 3.10
CA TYR A 1 8.27 14.34 4.07
C TYR A 1 8.82 13.03 3.50
N PRO A 2 10.13 12.89 3.31
CA PRO A 2 10.72 11.65 2.79
C PRO A 2 10.50 10.46 3.75
N ASP A 3 10.60 10.70 5.05
CA ASP A 3 10.51 9.65 6.09
C ASP A 3 9.19 8.88 6.04
N MET A 4 8.10 9.56 5.64
CA MET A 4 6.79 8.93 5.46
C MET A 4 6.79 7.87 4.36
N PHE A 5 7.52 8.09 3.27
CA PHE A 5 7.66 7.11 2.18
C PHE A 5 8.69 6.03 2.51
N ALA A 6 9.74 6.39 3.26
CA ALA A 6 10.77 5.45 3.68
C ALA A 6 10.22 4.35 4.60
N ALA A 7 9.26 4.69 5.47
CA ALA A 7 8.66 3.76 6.42
C ALA A 7 7.41 3.01 5.89
N ALA A 8 6.85 3.44 4.76
CA ALA A 8 5.62 2.86 4.23
C ALA A 8 5.88 1.63 3.35
N ASP A 9 5.07 0.58 3.52
CA ASP A 9 5.05 -0.58 2.62
C ASP A 9 4.16 -0.35 1.38
N LEU A 10 3.14 0.51 1.50
CA LEU A 10 2.17 0.83 0.45
C LEU A 10 1.87 2.33 0.43
N MET A 11 1.88 2.92 -0.76
CA MET A 11 1.38 4.26 -1.06
C MET A 11 0.10 4.17 -1.88
N VAL A 12 -1.01 4.69 -1.36
CA VAL A 12 -2.28 4.79 -2.09
C VAL A 12 -2.38 6.18 -2.73
N LEU A 13 -2.48 6.23 -4.06
CA LEU A 13 -2.80 7.44 -4.79
C LEU A 13 -4.32 7.53 -4.96
N SER A 14 -4.98 8.32 -4.11
CA SER A 14 -6.43 8.51 -4.17
C SER A 14 -6.85 9.51 -5.26
N LYS A 15 -8.12 9.45 -5.68
CA LYS A 15 -8.79 10.37 -6.61
C LYS A 15 -8.22 10.31 -8.03
N VAL A 16 -7.84 9.13 -8.49
CA VAL A 16 -7.28 8.95 -9.85
C VAL A 16 -8.27 9.28 -10.96
N ASP A 17 -9.57 9.29 -10.66
CA ASP A 17 -10.63 9.81 -11.53
C ASP A 17 -10.41 11.27 -11.96
N LEU A 18 -9.62 12.03 -11.20
CA LEU A 18 -9.30 13.42 -11.52
C LEU A 18 -8.10 13.57 -12.48
N LEU A 19 -7.32 12.52 -12.72
CA LEU A 19 -6.10 12.59 -13.56
C LEU A 19 -6.35 13.19 -14.96
N PRO A 20 -7.45 12.88 -15.67
CA PRO A 20 -7.73 13.50 -16.97
C PRO A 20 -7.94 15.01 -16.92
N TYR A 21 -8.28 15.56 -15.74
CA TYR A 21 -8.62 16.97 -15.54
C TYR A 21 -7.48 17.76 -14.87
N LEU A 22 -6.40 17.08 -14.44
CA LEU A 22 -5.29 17.68 -13.71
C LEU A 22 -4.00 17.62 -14.52
N LYS A 23 -3.16 18.64 -14.37
CA LYS A 23 -1.77 18.58 -14.81
C LYS A 23 -0.94 17.80 -13.79
N PHE A 24 -1.14 16.48 -13.75
CA PHE A 24 -0.50 15.58 -12.80
C PHE A 24 0.36 14.55 -13.53
N ASP A 25 1.66 14.52 -13.22
CA ASP A 25 2.63 13.60 -13.81
C ASP A 25 2.88 12.43 -12.86
N LEU A 26 2.15 11.33 -13.07
CA LEU A 26 2.24 10.13 -12.25
C LEU A 26 3.63 9.49 -12.31
N ALA A 27 4.28 9.52 -13.48
CA ALA A 27 5.60 8.92 -13.66
C ALA A 27 6.65 9.63 -12.80
N ARG A 28 6.58 10.96 -12.72
CA ARG A 28 7.47 11.75 -11.87
C ARG A 28 7.25 11.50 -10.38
N VAL A 29 5.99 11.34 -9.96
CA VAL A 29 5.67 11.01 -8.56
C VAL A 29 6.26 9.65 -8.19
N LEU A 30 6.15 8.66 -9.08
CA LEU A 30 6.73 7.33 -8.88
C LEU A 30 8.26 7.36 -8.80
N ASP A 31 8.93 8.07 -9.69
CA ASP A 31 10.39 8.22 -9.66
C ASP A 31 10.86 8.80 -8.31
N TYR A 32 10.20 9.84 -7.80
CA TYR A 32 10.54 10.38 -6.49
C TYR A 32 10.26 9.42 -5.34
N ALA A 33 9.13 8.71 -5.37
CA ALA A 33 8.79 7.76 -4.33
C ALA A 33 9.80 6.60 -4.27
N TYR A 34 10.21 6.06 -5.42
CA TYR A 34 11.16 4.95 -5.50
C TYR A 34 12.61 5.34 -5.16
N ARG A 35 13.01 6.59 -5.37
CA ARG A 35 14.29 7.10 -4.87
C ARG A 35 14.36 7.07 -3.34
N VAL A 36 13.23 7.23 -2.66
CA VAL A 36 13.16 7.18 -1.19
C VAL A 36 12.98 5.75 -0.69
N ASN A 37 12.10 4.98 -1.33
CA ASN A 37 11.85 3.59 -0.97
C ASN A 37 11.66 2.72 -2.23
N PRO A 38 12.71 2.01 -2.69
CA PRO A 38 12.63 1.16 -3.87
C PRO A 38 11.69 -0.04 -3.75
N ARG A 39 11.27 -0.40 -2.51
CA ARG A 39 10.35 -1.52 -2.25
C ARG A 39 8.90 -1.07 -2.08
N LEU A 40 8.64 0.23 -2.16
CA LEU A 40 7.30 0.78 -1.99
C LEU A 40 6.36 0.22 -3.05
N VAL A 41 5.19 -0.23 -2.64
CA VAL A 41 4.11 -0.55 -3.58
C VAL A 41 3.28 0.71 -3.80
N MET A 42 2.88 1.01 -5.04
CA MET A 42 1.95 2.09 -5.34
C MET A 42 0.62 1.51 -5.82
N LEU A 43 -0.49 2.05 -5.32
CA LEU A 43 -1.83 1.64 -5.70
C LEU A 43 -2.68 2.86 -6.09
N PRO A 44 -3.12 2.99 -7.36
CA PRO A 44 -4.10 3.99 -7.76
C PRO A 44 -5.50 3.60 -7.26
N LEU A 45 -6.26 4.58 -6.75
CA LEU A 45 -7.60 4.36 -6.20
C LEU A 45 -8.52 5.56 -6.43
N SER A 46 -9.81 5.30 -6.67
CA SER A 46 -10.86 6.32 -6.63
C SER A 46 -12.03 5.86 -5.75
N ALA A 47 -12.37 6.68 -4.76
CA ALA A 47 -13.57 6.47 -3.95
C ALA A 47 -14.87 6.74 -4.72
N THR A 48 -14.80 7.45 -5.85
CA THR A 48 -15.96 7.81 -6.65
C THR A 48 -16.29 6.74 -7.68
N SER A 49 -15.28 6.20 -8.39
CA SER A 49 -15.50 5.12 -9.36
C SER A 49 -15.41 3.72 -8.73
N GLY A 50 -14.80 3.59 -7.55
CA GLY A 50 -14.49 2.30 -6.93
C GLY A 50 -13.22 1.64 -7.48
N GLU A 51 -12.53 2.27 -8.43
CA GLU A 51 -11.26 1.77 -8.99
C GLU A 51 -10.22 1.55 -7.87
N GLY A 52 -9.49 0.43 -7.94
CA GLY A 52 -8.40 0.10 -7.03
C GLY A 52 -8.81 -0.45 -5.65
N PHE A 53 -10.10 -0.49 -5.32
CA PHE A 53 -10.54 -1.03 -4.03
C PHE A 53 -10.29 -2.53 -3.87
N ASP A 54 -10.50 -3.33 -4.92
CA ASP A 54 -10.26 -4.78 -4.87
C ASP A 54 -8.79 -5.08 -4.58
N ASP A 55 -7.88 -4.41 -5.29
CA ASP A 55 -6.43 -4.53 -5.08
C ASP A 55 -6.02 -4.07 -3.67
N TRP A 56 -6.62 -2.98 -3.19
CA TRP A 56 -6.33 -2.45 -1.86
C TRP A 56 -6.78 -3.42 -0.77
N LEU A 57 -7.99 -3.97 -0.89
CA LEU A 57 -8.51 -4.98 0.02
C LEU A 57 -7.68 -6.27 -0.03
N ALA A 58 -7.26 -6.70 -1.22
CA ALA A 58 -6.38 -7.86 -1.38
C ALA A 58 -5.03 -7.66 -0.69
N TRP A 59 -4.45 -6.45 -0.79
CA TRP A 59 -3.21 -6.11 -0.11
C TRP A 59 -3.35 -6.16 1.42
N ILE A 60 -4.44 -5.60 1.97
CA ILE A 60 -4.73 -5.64 3.42
C ILE A 60 -4.90 -7.09 3.89
N ARG A 61 -5.71 -7.90 3.19
CA ARG A 61 -5.93 -9.32 3.53
C ARG A 61 -4.61 -10.09 3.52
N SER A 62 -3.75 -9.83 2.55
CA SER A 62 -2.42 -10.41 2.48
C SER A 62 -1.54 -10.00 3.66
N GLY A 63 -1.60 -8.74 4.09
CA GLY A 63 -0.93 -8.25 5.30
C GLY A 63 -1.40 -8.95 6.56
N LEU A 64 -2.71 -9.10 6.74
CA LEU A 64 -3.30 -9.81 7.87
C LEU A 64 -2.85 -11.28 7.92
N ALA A 65 -2.78 -11.97 6.78
CA ALA A 65 -2.28 -13.34 6.71
C ALA A 65 -0.81 -13.46 7.14
N ARG A 66 0.04 -12.50 6.73
CA ARG A 66 1.46 -12.45 7.14
C ARG A 66 1.62 -12.25 8.65
N THR A 67 0.78 -11.39 9.26
CA THR A 67 0.84 -11.12 10.70
C THR A 67 0.21 -12.25 11.53
N GLY A 68 -0.88 -12.84 11.06
CA GLY A 68 -1.59 -13.93 11.73
C GLY A 68 -0.80 -15.24 11.83
N ALA A 69 0.15 -15.48 10.92
CA ALA A 69 1.07 -16.62 10.96
C ALA A 69 2.13 -16.54 12.09
N SER A 70 2.22 -15.41 12.80
CA SER A 70 3.16 -15.20 13.91
C SER A 70 2.58 -15.58 15.29
N CYS A 71 1.35 -16.13 15.37
CA CYS A 71 0.85 -16.66 16.63
C CYS A 71 1.62 -17.94 16.97
N LYS A 72 2.66 -17.84 17.80
CA LYS A 72 3.35 -19.01 18.35
C LYS A 72 2.33 -19.87 19.09
N PRO A 73 2.20 -21.18 18.81
CA PRO A 73 1.50 -22.06 19.72
C PRO A 73 2.30 -22.05 21.03
N SER A 74 1.70 -21.53 22.10
CA SER A 74 2.22 -21.68 23.46
C SER A 74 2.19 -23.16 23.81
N THR A 75 3.33 -23.82 23.60
CA THR A 75 3.65 -25.11 24.19
C THR A 75 3.83 -24.90 25.70
N GLU A 76 2.73 -24.96 26.45
CA GLU A 76 2.76 -25.48 27.82
C GLU A 76 2.38 -26.96 27.75
N CYS A 77 3.39 -27.77 27.44
CA CYS A 77 3.43 -29.19 27.76
C CYS A 77 4.01 -29.31 29.17
N MET A 78 3.23 -29.85 30.11
CA MET A 78 3.64 -30.79 31.20
C MET A 78 2.68 -30.68 32.39
N SER A 79 1.74 -31.62 32.46
CA SER A 79 1.55 -32.40 33.69
C SER A 79 2.43 -33.63 33.62
#